data_AF-A0A2N7N6Y9-F1
#
_entry.id   AF-A0A2N7N6Y9-F1
#
_cell.length_a   1.000
_cell.length_b   1.000
_cell.length_c   1.000
_cell.angle_alpha   90.00
_cell.angle_beta   90.00
_cell.angle_gamma   90.00
#
_symmetry.space_group_name_H-M   'P 1'
#
loop_
_entity.id
_entity.type
_entity.pdbx_description
1 polymer ?
#
loop_
_entity_poly.entity_id
_entity_poly.type
_entity_poly.pdbx_seq_one_letter_code
_entity_poly.pdbx_strand_id
1 'polypeptide(L)'
;MIAVHREYCLSNSPDLHAHVEVNPVGKLEVEIVELQERHTTEFDDLSFESSGAQTCICGKEDTISWQFNLAKTNALELSHLVDEANEEYETLMSDLM
;
A
#
# COMPACT_ATOMS: atom_id res chain seq x y z
N MET A 1 12.47 11.59 -6.05
CA MET A 1 11.61 10.60 -5.37
C MET A 1 10.40 11.34 -4.84
N ILE A 2 9.21 11.01 -5.34
CA ILE A 2 7.94 11.61 -4.93
C ILE A 2 7.13 10.46 -4.34
N ALA A 3 6.70 10.58 -3.08
CA ALA A 3 5.80 9.60 -2.48
C ALA A 3 4.44 9.66 -3.20
N VAL A 4 3.91 8.50 -3.59
CA VAL A 4 2.61 8.43 -4.29
C VAL A 4 1.51 8.28 -3.25
N HIS A 5 0.61 9.24 -3.23
CA HIS A 5 -0.51 9.26 -2.30
C HIS A 5 -1.76 8.78 -3.02
N ARG A 6 -2.45 7.81 -2.42
CA ARG A 6 -3.65 7.18 -2.97
C ARG A 6 -4.72 7.05 -1.92
N GLU A 7 -5.92 7.50 -2.25
CA GLU A 7 -7.08 7.36 -1.38
C GLU A 7 -7.93 6.20 -1.90
N TYR A 8 -8.20 5.23 -1.02
CA TYR A 8 -9.02 4.08 -1.32
C TYR A 8 -10.19 3.99 -0.36
N CYS A 9 -11.38 3.68 -0.89
CA CYS A 9 -12.53 3.35 -0.06
C CYS A 9 -12.41 1.90 0.43
N LEU A 10 -12.60 1.67 1.73
CA LEU A 10 -12.59 0.33 2.29
C LEU A 10 -13.81 -0.48 1.82
N SER A 11 -13.61 -1.71 1.37
CA SER A 11 -14.70 -2.60 0.95
C SER A 11 -15.67 -2.90 2.09
N ASN A 12 -15.20 -2.82 3.33
CA ASN A 12 -15.96 -3.16 4.53
C ASN A 12 -16.86 -2.01 4.99
N SER A 13 -16.54 -0.76 4.63
CA SER A 13 -17.33 0.42 5.00
C SER A 13 -17.06 1.54 3.99
N PRO A 14 -18.06 1.94 3.19
CA PRO A 14 -17.88 2.94 2.14
C PRO A 14 -17.60 4.35 2.68
N ASP A 15 -17.92 4.63 3.94
CA ASP A 15 -17.61 5.89 4.61
C ASP A 15 -16.12 5.99 4.97
N LEU A 16 -15.45 4.85 5.22
CA LEU A 16 -14.05 4.81 5.63
C LEU A 16 -13.10 4.92 4.43
N HIS A 17 -12.24 5.93 4.49
CA HIS A 17 -11.20 6.21 3.52
C HIS A 17 -9.83 5.81 4.08
N ALA A 18 -9.15 4.90 3.37
CA ALA A 18 -7.77 4.53 3.61
C ALA A 18 -6.86 5.35 2.69
N HIS A 19 -6.10 6.26 3.27
CA HIS A 19 -5.07 7.03 2.62
C HIS A 19 -3.77 6.23 2.62
N VAL A 20 -3.39 5.70 1.48
CA VAL A 20 -2.18 4.91 1.30
C VAL A 20 -1.10 5.77 0.65
N GLU A 21 0.05 5.86 1.29
CA GLU A 21 1.24 6.54 0.78
C GLU A 21 2.32 5.51 0.45
N VAL A 22 2.60 5.37 -0.84
CA VAL A 22 3.64 4.50 -1.38
C VAL A 22 4.95 5.29 -1.42
N ASN A 23 5.87 4.92 -0.56
CA ASN A 23 7.19 5.54 -0.48
C ASN A 23 8.18 4.75 -1.36
N PRO A 24 8.83 5.37 -2.37
CA PRO A 24 9.80 4.71 -3.25
C PRO A 24 11.12 4.31 -2.54
N VAL A 25 11.18 4.49 -1.22
CA VAL A 25 12.24 4.00 -0.36
C VAL A 25 11.93 2.62 0.24
N GLY A 26 10.87 1.95 -0.23
CA GLY A 26 10.50 0.59 0.20
C GLY A 26 9.47 0.53 1.32
N LYS A 27 8.67 1.58 1.53
CA LYS A 27 7.71 1.67 2.64
C LYS A 27 6.31 2.03 2.16
N LEU A 28 5.32 1.59 2.91
CA LEU A 28 3.92 1.89 2.69
C LEU A 28 3.34 2.46 3.99
N GLU A 29 2.78 3.66 3.95
CA GLU A 29 1.99 4.21 5.05
C GLU A 29 0.51 4.15 4.69
N VAL A 30 -0.33 3.88 5.68
CA VAL A 30 -1.77 3.72 5.52
C VAL A 30 -2.45 4.46 6.66
N GLU A 31 -3.21 5.49 6.35
CA GLU A 31 -3.96 6.29 7.31
C GLU A 31 -5.47 6.16 7.07
N ILE A 32 -6.20 5.71 8.08
CA ILE A 32 -7.66 5.73 8.09
C ILE A 32 -8.10 7.10 8.62
N VAL A 33 -8.41 8.02 7.72
CA VAL A 33 -8.68 9.43 8.05
C VAL A 33 -9.82 9.59 9.07
N GLU A 34 -10.88 8.79 8.94
CA GLU A 34 -12.02 8.87 9.86
C GLU A 34 -11.70 8.37 11.28
N LEU A 35 -10.78 7.40 11.40
CA LEU A 35 -10.37 6.84 12.70
C LEU A 35 -9.12 7.54 13.25
N GLN A 36 -8.47 8.40 12.45
CA GLN A 36 -7.14 8.97 12.74
C GLN A 36 -6.12 7.88 13.10
N GLU A 37 -6.24 6.72 12.47
CA GLU A 37 -5.40 5.57 12.72
C GLU A 37 -4.40 5.44 11.58
N ARG A 38 -3.11 5.46 11.89
CA ARG A 38 -2.04 5.36 10.90
C ARG A 38 -1.19 4.15 11.19
N HIS A 39 -0.91 3.40 10.13
CA HIS A 39 -0.08 2.21 10.12
C HIS A 39 1.01 2.36 9.07
N THR A 40 2.18 1.81 9.35
CA THR A 40 3.30 1.77 8.42
C THR A 40 3.76 0.32 8.24
N THR A 41 4.20 -0.04 7.04
CA THR A 41 4.83 -1.35 6.77
C THR A 41 5.93 -1.18 5.73
N GLU A 42 6.90 -2.07 5.76
CA GLU A 42 7.89 -2.19 4.68
C GLU A 42 7.31 -3.03 3.54
N PHE A 43 7.78 -2.81 2.31
CA PHE A 43 7.35 -3.62 1.16
C PHE A 43 7.72 -5.11 1.33
N ASP A 44 8.79 -5.41 2.06
CA ASP A 44 9.21 -6.78 2.38
C ASP A 44 8.19 -7.52 3.28
N ASP A 45 7.57 -6.79 4.21
CA ASP A 45 6.53 -7.30 5.11
C ASP A 45 5.09 -7.13 4.55
N LEU A 46 4.95 -6.53 3.36
CA LEU A 46 3.68 -6.28 2.71
C LEU A 46 3.25 -7.49 1.87
N SER A 47 2.02 -7.96 2.08
CA SER A 47 1.45 -9.09 1.35
C SER A 47 0.06 -8.77 0.82
N PHE A 48 -0.18 -9.14 -0.44
CA PHE A 48 -1.46 -8.92 -1.12
C PHE A 48 -2.17 -10.27 -1.32
N GLU A 49 -3.17 -10.54 -0.49
CA GLU A 49 -3.99 -11.76 -0.59
C GLU A 49 -5.30 -11.47 -1.33
N SER A 50 -5.35 -11.83 -2.61
CA SER A 50 -6.59 -11.70 -3.39
C SER A 50 -7.62 -12.76 -2.98
N SER A 51 -8.75 -12.32 -2.42
CA SER A 51 -9.84 -13.17 -1.92
C SER A 51 -11.14 -12.85 -2.66
N GLY A 52 -11.35 -13.56 -3.78
CA GLY A 52 -12.55 -13.42 -4.61
C GLY A 52 -12.68 -12.05 -5.27
N ALA A 53 -13.60 -11.22 -4.77
CA ALA A 53 -13.90 -9.87 -5.30
C ALA A 53 -13.11 -8.74 -4.60
N GLN A 54 -12.41 -9.05 -3.52
CA GLN A 54 -11.61 -8.11 -2.75
C GLN A 54 -10.18 -8.64 -2.60
N THR A 55 -9.27 -7.76 -2.23
CA THR A 55 -7.89 -8.11 -1.91
C THR A 55 -7.61 -7.63 -0.49
N CYS A 56 -7.15 -8.54 0.35
CA CYS A 56 -6.67 -8.26 1.69
C CYS A 56 -5.22 -7.84 1.58
N ILE A 57 -4.93 -6.64 2.07
CA ILE A 57 -3.57 -6.12 2.18
C ILE A 57 -3.15 -6.34 3.61
N CYS A 58 -2.14 -7.17 3.79
CA CYS A 58 -1.58 -7.53 5.08
C CYS A 58 -0.24 -6.82 5.20
N GLY A 59 -0.08 -6.01 6.25
CA GLY A 59 1.16 -5.31 6.57
C GLY A 59 1.58 -5.60 8.00
N LYS A 60 2.84 -5.34 8.29
CA LYS A 60 3.39 -5.52 9.64
C LYS A 60 4.14 -4.27 10.06
N GLU A 61 3.69 -3.72 11.19
CA GLU A 61 4.34 -2.61 11.85
C GLU A 61 4.99 -3.13 13.14
N ASP A 62 6.30 -3.40 13.11
CA ASP A 62 7.06 -3.90 14.27
C ASP A 62 6.49 -5.22 14.84
N THR A 63 5.58 -5.13 15.81
CA THR A 63 4.89 -6.23 16.48
C THR A 63 3.37 -6.27 16.21
N ILE A 64 2.83 -5.27 15.52
CA ILE A 64 1.43 -5.12 15.18
C ILE A 64 1.22 -5.50 13.72
N SER A 65 0.58 -6.63 13.48
CA SER A 65 0.08 -6.99 12.15
C SER A 65 -1.24 -6.26 11.90
N TRP A 66 -1.29 -5.46 10.85
CA TRP A 66 -2.51 -4.80 10.40
C TRP A 66 -2.92 -5.37 9.05
N GLN A 67 -4.22 -5.37 8.79
CA GLN A 67 -4.74 -5.79 7.49
C GLN A 67 -6.01 -5.06 7.15
N PHE A 68 -6.20 -4.77 5.87
CA PHE A 68 -7.43 -4.14 5.39
C PHE A 68 -7.85 -4.68 4.03
N ASN A 69 -9.15 -4.65 3.78
CA ASN A 69 -9.74 -5.16 2.55
C ASN A 69 -10.00 -4.01 1.58
N LEU A 70 -9.37 -4.08 0.42
CA LEU A 70 -9.67 -3.21 -0.72
C LEU A 70 -10.42 -3.95 -1.81
N ALA A 71 -11.09 -3.19 -2.67
CA ALA A 71 -11.62 -3.72 -3.91
C ALA A 71 -10.44 -4.26 -4.75
N LYS A 72 -10.68 -5.37 -5.46
CA LYS A 72 -9.64 -6.02 -6.27
C LYS A 72 -8.95 -5.03 -7.24
N THR A 73 -9.70 -4.13 -7.85
CA THR A 73 -9.19 -3.09 -8.75
C THR A 73 -8.23 -2.14 -8.04
N ASN A 74 -8.60 -1.66 -6.84
CA ASN A 74 -7.80 -0.74 -6.06
C ASN A 74 -6.50 -1.38 -5.58
N ALA A 75 -6.58 -2.64 -5.13
CA ALA A 75 -5.39 -3.36 -4.68
C ALA A 75 -4.45 -3.74 -5.82
N LEU A 76 -4.98 -4.05 -7.01
CA LEU A 76 -4.16 -4.24 -8.21
C LEU A 76 -3.41 -2.95 -8.56
N GLU A 77 -4.10 -1.82 -8.54
CA GLU A 77 -3.47 -0.51 -8.77
C GLU A 77 -2.38 -0.24 -7.73
N LEU A 78 -2.66 -0.49 -6.45
CA LEU A 78 -1.67 -0.30 -5.39
C LEU A 78 -0.45 -1.21 -5.57
N SER A 79 -0.66 -2.49 -5.88
CA SER A 79 0.42 -3.43 -6.16
C SER A 79 1.28 -2.95 -7.32
N HIS A 80 0.66 -2.44 -8.39
CA HIS A 80 1.38 -1.86 -9.52
C HIS A 80 2.18 -0.61 -9.11
N LEU A 81 1.66 0.25 -8.24
CA LEU A 81 2.38 1.43 -7.76
C LEU A 81 3.58 1.07 -6.88
N VAL A 82 3.44 0.04 -6.04
CA VAL A 82 4.54 -0.50 -5.23
C VAL A 82 5.64 -1.10 -6.12
N ASP A 83 5.24 -1.86 -7.13
CA ASP A 83 6.14 -2.47 -8.11
C ASP A 83 6.86 -1.39 -8.93
N GLU A 84 6.12 -0.42 -9.48
CA GLU A 84 6.67 0.71 -10.23
C GLU A 84 7.62 1.55 -9.37
N ALA A 85 7.30 1.77 -8.09
CA ALA A 85 8.17 2.49 -7.17
C ALA A 85 9.49 1.72 -6.88
N ASN A 86 9.44 0.38 -6.84
CA ASN A 86 10.63 -0.46 -6.75
C ASN A 86 11.42 -0.48 -8.07
N GLU A 87 10.75 -0.64 -9.21
CA GLU A 87 11.37 -0.69 -10.53
C GLU A 87 12.01 0.65 -10.91
N GLU A 88 11.40 1.79 -10.56
CA GLU A 88 11.99 3.12 -10.75
C GLU A 88 13.27 3.27 -9.91
N TYR A 89 13.30 2.70 -8.70
CA TYR A 89 14.50 2.66 -7.87
C TYR A 89 15.61 1.83 -8.53
N GLU A 90 15.28 0.67 -9.10
CA GLU A 90 16.23 -0.19 -9.81
C GLU A 90 16.71 0.43 -11.14
N THR A 91 15.81 1.07 -11.89
CA THR A 91 16.11 1.74 -13.15
C THR A 91 17.05 2.92 -12.95
N LEU A 92 16.84 3.70 -11.88
CA LEU A 92 17.75 4.79 -11.50
C LEU A 92 19.18 4.29 -11.17
N MET A 93 19.32 3.06 -10.65
CA MET A 93 20.63 2.45 -10.45
C MET A 93 21.25 1.92 -11.73
N SER A 94 20.44 1.58 -12.74
CA SER A 94 20.92 1.06 -14.02
C SER A 94 21.38 2.16 -14.99
N ASP A 95 20.86 3.40 -14.89
CA ASP A 95 21.28 4.53 -15.74
C ASP A 95 22.62 5.16 -15.30
N LEU A 96 23.16 4.73 -14.15
CA LEU A 96 24.47 5.15 -13.63
C LEU A 96 25.63 4.25 -14.12
N MET A 97 25.46 3.50 -15.21
CA MET A 97 26.51 2.62 -15.78
C MET A 97 26.82 2.93 -17.24
#